data_AF-A0A060C7A8-F1
#
_entry.id   AF-A0A060C7A8-F1
#
_cell.length_a   1.000
_cell.length_b   1.000
_cell.length_c   1.000
_cell.angle_alpha   90.00
_cell.angle_beta   90.00
_cell.angle_gamma   90.00
#
_symmetry.space_group_name_H-M   'P 1'
#
loop_
_entity.id
_entity.type
_entity.pdbx_description
1 polymer ?
#
loop_
_entity_poly.entity_id
_entity_poly.type
_entity_poly.pdbx_seq_one_letter_code
_entity_poly.pdbx_strand_id
1 'polypeptide(L)'
;MASAGFQVARDEALWANQETTAGVVEWTDKVTTFTGAFEDNGISLFLVLTYGNSLYGGGAPLTETAMDAYANFATEAVDRFGTDGTVYEVWNEWNIGAGGVSVDDRTAASYVELLSTTYASVKAENPDAVIAGP
;
A
#
# COMPACT_ATOMS: atom_id res chain seq x y z
N MET A 1 18.88 -12.57 5.82
CA MET A 1 18.53 -11.31 6.49
C MET A 1 18.61 -11.45 8.01
N ALA A 2 17.81 -12.32 8.62
CA ALA A 2 17.83 -12.54 10.06
C ALA A 2 19.21 -12.91 10.64
N SER A 3 19.96 -13.83 10.00
CA SER A 3 21.32 -14.21 10.43
C SER A 3 22.36 -13.08 10.36
N ALA A 4 22.07 -12.01 9.61
CA ALA A 4 22.89 -10.81 9.52
C ALA A 4 22.41 -9.69 10.48
N GLY A 5 21.38 -9.95 11.32
CA GLY A 5 20.87 -9.03 12.32
C GLY A 5 19.81 -8.04 11.83
N PHE A 6 19.34 -8.16 10.58
CA PHE A 6 18.23 -7.34 10.09
C PHE A 6 16.90 -7.77 10.72
N GLN A 7 16.11 -6.80 11.17
CA GLN A 7 14.82 -7.01 11.85
C GLN A 7 13.63 -6.48 11.05
N VAL A 8 13.86 -5.66 10.03
CA VAL A 8 12.81 -5.08 9.18
C VAL A 8 13.23 -5.23 7.72
N ALA A 9 12.28 -5.53 6.85
CA ALA A 9 12.48 -5.53 5.40
C ALA A 9 11.36 -4.74 4.71
N ARG A 10 11.74 -3.91 3.72
CA ARG A 10 10.83 -3.12 2.90
C ARG A 10 10.72 -3.69 1.50
N ASP A 11 9.51 -3.96 1.05
CA ASP A 11 9.19 -4.39 -0.31
C ASP A 11 7.78 -3.91 -0.68
N GLU A 12 7.35 -4.13 -1.92
CA GLU A 12 6.13 -3.54 -2.46
C GLU A 12 5.08 -4.56 -2.93
N ALA A 13 3.81 -4.18 -2.75
CA ALA A 13 2.67 -4.79 -3.40
C ALA A 13 2.11 -3.83 -4.45
N LEU A 14 2.16 -4.24 -5.72
CA LEU A 14 1.57 -3.49 -6.83
C LEU A 14 0.06 -3.74 -6.86
N TRP A 15 -0.74 -2.70 -6.63
CA TRP A 15 -2.20 -2.67 -6.61
C TRP A 15 -2.80 -3.28 -7.87
N ALA A 16 -2.33 -2.86 -9.05
CA ALA A 16 -2.79 -3.40 -10.33
C ALA A 16 -2.60 -4.92 -10.49
N ASN A 17 -1.70 -5.53 -9.72
CA ASN A 17 -1.50 -6.98 -9.74
C ASN A 17 -2.40 -7.69 -8.72
N GLN A 18 -2.85 -7.01 -7.65
CA GLN A 18 -3.69 -7.62 -6.63
C GLN A 18 -5.17 -7.42 -6.94
N GLU A 19 -5.54 -6.28 -7.52
CA GLU A 19 -6.92 -5.99 -7.90
C GLU A 19 -7.05 -5.98 -9.42
N THR A 20 -7.30 -7.15 -10.01
CA THR A 20 -7.51 -7.29 -11.47
C THR A 20 -8.99 -7.23 -11.86
N THR A 21 -9.88 -7.31 -10.87
CA THR A 21 -11.33 -7.11 -10.99
C THR A 21 -11.73 -6.07 -9.95
N ALA A 22 -12.52 -5.07 -10.36
CA ALA A 22 -12.87 -3.94 -9.49
C ALA A 22 -13.57 -4.42 -8.20
N GLY A 23 -13.03 -4.01 -7.05
CA GLY A 23 -13.47 -4.37 -5.71
C GLY A 23 -13.02 -5.76 -5.23
N VAL A 24 -12.19 -6.48 -5.99
CA VAL A 24 -11.72 -7.82 -5.63
C VAL A 24 -10.21 -7.83 -5.53
N VAL A 25 -9.70 -7.81 -4.31
CA VAL A 25 -8.27 -7.88 -4.01
C VAL A 25 -7.87 -9.35 -3.78
N GLU A 26 -6.99 -9.86 -4.62
CA GLU A 26 -6.39 -11.20 -4.50
C GLU A 26 -4.87 -11.09 -4.41
N TRP A 27 -4.30 -11.71 -3.38
CA TRP A 27 -2.86 -11.62 -3.12
C TRP A 27 -2.08 -12.63 -3.94
N THR A 28 -1.27 -12.11 -4.86
CA THR A 28 -0.39 -12.92 -5.72
C THR A 28 0.67 -13.68 -4.91
N ASP A 29 1.12 -14.82 -5.45
CA ASP A 29 2.22 -15.62 -4.89
C ASP A 29 3.50 -14.81 -4.67
N LYS A 30 3.75 -13.80 -5.53
CA LYS A 30 4.91 -12.91 -5.36
C LYS A 30 4.86 -12.24 -3.98
N VAL A 31 3.73 -11.63 -3.62
CA VAL A 31 3.59 -10.89 -2.37
C VAL A 31 3.56 -11.85 -1.17
N THR A 32 2.71 -12.86 -1.23
CA THR A 32 2.54 -13.79 -0.11
C THR A 32 3.80 -14.58 0.22
N THR A 33 4.64 -14.89 -0.77
CA THR A 33 5.90 -15.62 -0.57
C THR A 33 6.90 -14.80 0.25
N PHE A 34 7.15 -13.53 -0.10
CA PHE A 34 8.13 -12.75 0.65
C PHE A 34 7.61 -12.36 2.03
N THR A 35 6.32 -12.02 2.16
CA THR A 35 5.74 -11.65 3.46
C THR A 35 5.77 -12.85 4.41
N GLY A 36 5.40 -14.05 3.93
CA GLY A 36 5.47 -15.28 4.72
C GLY A 36 6.91 -15.61 5.11
N ALA A 37 7.87 -15.43 4.20
CA ALA A 37 9.29 -15.62 4.53
C ALA A 37 9.79 -14.63 5.59
N PHE A 38 9.27 -13.39 5.63
CA PHE A 38 9.62 -12.42 6.66
C PHE A 38 9.04 -12.82 8.01
N GLU A 39 7.76 -13.19 8.04
CA GLU A 39 7.06 -13.69 9.23
C GLU A 39 7.77 -14.91 9.84
N ASP A 40 8.05 -15.94 9.02
CA ASP A 40 8.74 -17.17 9.43
C ASP A 40 10.14 -16.93 10.03
N ASN A 41 10.76 -15.79 9.70
CA ASN A 41 12.10 -15.41 10.16
C ASN A 41 12.07 -14.30 11.22
N GLY A 42 10.90 -13.91 11.72
CA GLY A 42 10.76 -12.82 12.71
C GLY A 42 11.24 -11.47 12.19
N ILE A 43 11.08 -11.22 10.89
CA ILE A 43 11.39 -9.95 10.24
C ILE A 43 10.08 -9.16 10.10
N SER A 44 10.04 -7.96 10.68
CA SER A 44 8.94 -7.02 10.54
C SER A 44 8.77 -6.57 9.09
N LEU A 45 7.52 -6.47 8.65
CA LEU A 45 7.17 -6.11 7.29
C LEU A 45 7.00 -4.58 7.18
N PHE A 46 7.68 -3.98 6.21
CA PHE A 46 7.39 -2.64 5.75
C PHE A 46 6.86 -2.76 4.31
N LEU A 47 5.54 -2.79 4.14
CA LEU A 47 4.90 -3.01 2.85
C LEU A 47 4.52 -1.69 2.20
N VAL A 48 5.09 -1.42 1.03
CA VAL A 48 4.72 -0.28 0.20
C VAL A 48 3.54 -0.67 -0.69
N LEU A 49 2.49 0.14 -0.66
CA LEU A 49 1.31 -0.05 -1.49
C LEU A 49 1.46 0.79 -2.77
N THR A 50 2.14 0.22 -3.76
CA THR A 50 2.41 0.87 -5.06
C THR A 50 1.46 0.32 -6.12
N TYR A 51 1.47 0.73 -7.39
CA TYR A 51 1.16 2.09 -7.79
C TYR A 51 -0.33 2.13 -8.22
N GLY A 52 -0.67 2.88 -9.28
CA GLY A 52 -2.03 2.98 -9.80
C GLY A 52 -2.57 1.68 -10.41
N ASN A 53 -3.86 1.68 -10.70
CA ASN A 53 -4.58 0.57 -11.30
C ASN A 53 -5.46 1.05 -12.45
N SER A 54 -5.35 0.40 -13.62
CA SER A 54 -6.04 0.81 -14.85
C SER A 54 -7.56 0.76 -14.74
N LEU A 55 -8.10 -0.04 -13.81
CA LEU A 55 -9.52 -0.06 -13.46
C LEU A 55 -10.03 1.32 -12.98
N TYR A 56 -9.14 2.15 -12.46
CA TYR A 56 -9.43 3.46 -11.86
C TYR A 56 -8.64 4.60 -12.49
N GLY A 57 -8.17 4.42 -13.74
CA GLY A 57 -7.46 5.44 -14.52
C GLY A 57 -5.95 5.22 -14.66
N GLY A 58 -5.36 4.24 -13.96
CA GLY A 58 -3.99 3.76 -14.17
C GLY A 58 -2.88 4.57 -13.51
N GLY A 59 -3.11 5.85 -13.23
CA GLY A 59 -2.17 6.72 -12.52
C GLY A 59 -2.48 6.83 -11.02
N ALA A 60 -2.00 7.92 -10.40
CA ALA A 60 -2.34 8.25 -9.03
C ALA A 60 -3.88 8.31 -8.83
N PRO A 61 -4.41 7.78 -7.72
CA PRO A 61 -5.81 7.97 -7.36
C PRO A 61 -6.05 9.44 -6.98
N LEU A 62 -6.78 10.16 -7.84
CA LEU A 62 -7.06 11.60 -7.69
C LEU A 62 -8.55 11.93 -7.70
N THR A 63 -9.40 10.94 -7.97
CA THR A 63 -10.86 11.07 -7.88
C THR A 63 -11.34 10.36 -6.62
N GLU A 64 -12.51 10.76 -6.10
CA GLU A 64 -13.14 10.10 -4.95
C GLU A 64 -13.24 8.58 -5.14
N THR A 65 -13.77 8.12 -6.28
CA THR A 65 -13.85 6.69 -6.61
C THR A 65 -12.50 5.98 -6.63
N ALA A 66 -11.45 6.61 -7.16
CA ALA A 66 -10.13 6.00 -7.21
C ALA A 66 -9.47 5.97 -5.83
N MET A 67 -9.63 7.03 -5.02
CA MET A 67 -9.13 7.10 -3.66
C MET A 67 -9.83 6.07 -2.76
N ASP A 68 -11.14 5.90 -2.88
CA ASP A 68 -11.90 4.91 -2.12
C ASP A 68 -11.48 3.48 -2.50
N ALA A 69 -11.27 3.21 -3.79
CA ALA A 69 -10.80 1.90 -4.24
C ALA A 69 -9.37 1.59 -3.75
N TYR A 70 -8.48 2.58 -3.79
CA TYR A 70 -7.13 2.44 -3.23
C TYR A 70 -7.16 2.26 -1.70
N ALA A 71 -8.04 2.97 -1.00
CA ALA A 71 -8.24 2.81 0.42
C ALA A 71 -8.74 1.39 0.78
N ASN A 72 -9.67 0.83 -0.01
CA ASN A 72 -10.08 -0.57 0.12
C ASN A 72 -8.90 -1.53 -0.07
N PHE A 73 -8.05 -1.31 -1.07
CA PHE A 73 -6.83 -2.10 -1.28
C PHE A 73 -5.89 -2.04 -0.06
N ALA A 74 -5.73 -0.87 0.56
CA ALA A 74 -4.95 -0.74 1.78
C ALA A 74 -5.57 -1.45 2.97
N THR A 75 -6.90 -1.37 3.15
CA THR A 75 -7.63 -2.12 4.19
C THR A 75 -7.45 -3.63 4.02
N GLU A 76 -7.61 -4.15 2.80
CA GLU A 76 -7.38 -5.57 2.48
C GLU A 76 -5.92 -6.01 2.73
N ALA A 77 -4.95 -5.11 2.57
CA ALA A 77 -3.55 -5.38 2.90
C ALA A 77 -3.34 -5.51 4.42
N VAL A 78 -4.01 -4.65 5.18
CA VAL A 78 -3.99 -4.68 6.64
C VAL A 78 -4.65 -5.95 7.17
N ASP A 79 -5.82 -6.31 6.64
CA ASP A 79 -6.52 -7.53 7.01
C ASP A 79 -5.71 -8.78 6.67
N ARG A 80 -4.99 -8.77 5.54
CA ARG A 80 -4.21 -9.92 5.09
C ARG A 80 -2.91 -10.12 5.87
N PHE A 81 -2.18 -9.05 6.17
CA PHE A 81 -0.82 -9.15 6.72
C PHE A 81 -0.70 -8.69 8.18
N GLY A 82 -1.81 -8.22 8.78
CA GLY A 82 -1.89 -7.91 10.20
C GLY A 82 -1.15 -6.64 10.62
N THR A 83 -1.35 -6.25 11.87
CA THR A 83 -0.83 -4.99 12.42
C THR A 83 0.41 -5.14 13.29
N ASP A 84 0.75 -6.37 13.71
CA ASP A 84 1.88 -6.63 14.59
C ASP A 84 3.20 -6.58 13.82
N GLY A 85 4.00 -5.54 14.07
CA GLY A 85 5.28 -5.36 13.40
C GLY A 85 5.19 -5.06 11.90
N THR A 86 4.01 -4.63 11.41
CA THR A 86 3.80 -4.27 10.00
C THR A 86 3.55 -2.77 9.83
N VAL A 87 4.24 -2.16 8.87
CA VAL A 87 4.03 -0.78 8.41
C VAL A 87 3.51 -0.81 6.98
N TYR A 88 2.47 -0.02 6.70
CA TYR A 88 1.90 0.14 5.36
C TYR A 88 2.19 1.56 4.86
N GLU A 89 2.99 1.67 3.81
CA GLU A 89 3.32 2.96 3.19
C GLU A 89 2.38 3.23 2.01
N VAL A 90 1.70 4.38 2.08
CA VAL A 90 0.78 4.84 1.05
C VAL A 90 1.58 5.49 -0.07
N TRP A 91 1.66 4.79 -1.20
CA TRP A 91 2.39 5.19 -2.41
C TRP A 91 3.93 5.14 -2.25
N ASN A 92 4.67 5.39 -3.33
CA ASN A 92 6.12 5.55 -3.33
C ASN A 92 6.49 6.75 -4.19
N GLU A 93 7.40 7.61 -3.71
CA GLU A 93 8.05 8.66 -4.52
C GLU A 93 7.06 9.57 -5.30
N TRP A 94 5.99 10.01 -4.61
CA TRP A 94 4.93 10.85 -5.18
C TRP A 94 5.49 12.10 -5.88
N ASN A 95 6.43 12.79 -5.23
CA ASN A 95 7.00 14.07 -5.66
C ASN A 95 7.73 14.00 -7.01
N ILE A 96 8.27 12.85 -7.41
CA ILE A 96 8.97 12.69 -8.70
C ILE A 96 8.09 12.05 -9.78
N GLY A 97 6.86 11.68 -9.45
CA GLY A 97 5.89 11.14 -10.41
C GLY A 97 5.91 9.63 -10.56
N ALA A 98 6.50 8.88 -9.63
CA ALA A 98 6.50 7.43 -9.65
C ALA A 98 5.05 6.90 -9.65
N GLY A 99 4.79 5.85 -10.43
CA GLY A 99 3.43 5.32 -10.58
C GLY A 99 2.48 6.16 -11.42
N GLY A 100 2.99 7.13 -12.19
CA GLY A 100 2.18 7.90 -13.13
C GLY A 100 1.47 9.12 -12.53
N VAL A 101 2.01 9.70 -11.44
CA VAL A 101 1.51 10.98 -10.94
C VAL A 101 1.86 12.10 -11.94
N SER A 102 0.83 12.80 -12.42
CA SER A 102 0.99 13.91 -13.36
C SER A 102 1.80 15.05 -12.72
N VAL A 103 2.48 15.88 -13.51
CA VAL A 103 3.30 16.99 -12.98
C VAL A 103 2.48 17.94 -12.09
N ASP A 104 1.22 18.19 -12.46
CA ASP A 104 0.35 19.12 -11.74
C ASP A 104 -0.16 18.52 -10.42
N ASP A 105 -0.16 17.19 -10.29
CA ASP A 105 -0.65 16.47 -9.11
C ASP A 105 0.44 16.06 -8.12
N ARG A 106 1.73 16.32 -8.41
CA ARG A 106 2.87 16.02 -7.52
C ARG A 106 2.95 16.90 -6.27
N THR A 107 1.85 17.57 -5.94
CA THR A 107 1.77 18.47 -4.79
C THR A 107 1.56 17.67 -3.50
N ALA A 108 1.99 18.26 -2.38
CA ALA A 108 1.69 17.71 -1.06
C ALA A 108 0.18 17.66 -0.78
N ALA A 109 -0.61 18.60 -1.32
CA ALA A 109 -2.05 18.63 -1.10
C ALA A 109 -2.74 17.41 -1.73
N SER A 110 -2.45 17.13 -3.01
CA SER A 110 -2.98 15.97 -3.73
C SER A 110 -2.60 14.65 -3.03
N TYR A 111 -1.36 14.54 -2.55
CA TYR A 111 -0.93 13.37 -1.80
C TYR A 111 -1.65 13.22 -0.45
N VAL A 112 -1.81 14.32 0.29
CA VAL A 112 -2.49 14.31 1.60
C VAL A 112 -3.95 13.91 1.48
N GLU A 113 -4.63 14.22 0.37
CA GLU A 113 -5.99 13.75 0.11
C GLU A 113 -6.04 12.21 0.04
N LEU A 114 -5.16 11.59 -0.76
CA LEU A 114 -5.04 10.13 -0.84
C LEU A 114 -4.69 9.51 0.52
N LEU A 115 -3.69 10.07 1.22
CA LEU A 115 -3.26 9.59 2.52
C LEU A 115 -4.38 9.70 3.56
N SER A 116 -5.14 10.80 3.57
CA SER A 116 -6.22 11.03 4.53
C SER A 116 -7.37 10.05 4.31
N THR A 117 -7.78 9.83 3.06
CA THR A 117 -8.83 8.85 2.71
C THR A 117 -8.40 7.44 3.09
N THR A 118 -7.18 7.06 2.75
CA THR A 118 -6.62 5.75 3.09
C THR A 118 -6.51 5.55 4.60
N TYR A 119 -5.98 6.54 5.32
CA TYR A 119 -5.85 6.50 6.77
C TYR A 119 -7.22 6.35 7.44
N ALA A 120 -8.22 7.13 7.03
CA ALA A 120 -9.55 7.09 7.61
C ALA A 120 -10.22 5.72 7.43
N SER A 121 -10.14 5.14 6.23
CA SER A 121 -10.70 3.81 5.94
C SER A 121 -10.01 2.72 6.75
N VAL A 122 -8.67 2.65 6.69
CA VAL A 122 -7.92 1.64 7.43
C VAL A 122 -8.18 1.73 8.93
N LYS A 123 -8.15 2.94 9.51
CA LYS A 123 -8.32 3.12 10.96
C LYS A 123 -9.73 2.84 11.46
N ALA A 124 -10.74 2.90 10.60
CA ALA A 124 -12.11 2.55 10.97
C ALA A 124 -12.24 1.06 11.30
N GLU A 125 -11.47 0.21 10.63
CA GLU A 125 -11.54 -1.26 10.75
C GLU A 125 -10.37 -1.83 11.54
N ASN A 126 -9.19 -1.22 11.39
CA ASN A 126 -7.92 -1.63 11.97
C ASN A 126 -7.26 -0.46 12.71
N PRO A 127 -7.75 -0.08 13.91
CA PRO A 127 -7.27 1.09 14.64
C PRO A 127 -5.78 1.02 15.03
N ASP A 128 -5.21 -0.19 15.14
CA ASP A 128 -3.82 -0.41 15.51
C ASP A 128 -2.84 -0.40 14.31
N ALA A 129 -3.34 -0.36 13.07
CA ALA A 129 -2.50 -0.40 11.87
C ALA A 129 -1.55 0.80 11.78
N VAL A 130 -0.29 0.60 11.42
CA VAL A 130 0.66 1.69 11.21
C VAL A 130 0.66 2.10 9.74
N ILE A 131 0.18 3.32 9.48
CA ILE A 131 0.17 3.93 8.15
C ILE A 131 1.27 4.97 8.05
N ALA A 132 2.09 4.89 6.99
CA ALA A 132 3.16 5.82 6.67
C ALA A 132 2.92 6.49 5.31
N GLY A 133 3.51 7.67 5.13
CA GLY A 133 3.66 8.27 3.80
C GLY A 133 5.09 8.14 3.26
N PRO A 134 5.30 8.44 1.97
CA PRO A 134 6.58 8.33 1.28
C PRO A 134 7.50 9.53 1.53
#